data_AF-A0A3M7JAV8-F1
#
_entry.id   AF-A0A3M7JAV8-F1
#
_cell.length_a   1.000
_cell.length_b   1.000
_cell.length_c   1.000
_cell.angle_alpha   90.00
_cell.angle_beta   90.00
_cell.angle_gamma   90.00
#
_symmetry.space_group_name_H-M   'P 1'
#
loop_
_entity.id
_entity.type
_entity.pdbx_description
1 polymer ?
#
loop_
_entity_poly.entity_id
_entity_poly.type
_entity_poly.pdbx_seq_one_letter_code
_entity_poly.pdbx_strand_id
1 'polypeptide(L)'
;MAVGAGTKVYLSFIIDNYDALPWSVIFLHGHLDAWHQEDTAVNLIHSLNRNQLARAGYISLRCDWFPSCPAELRPKDHDAVVWGSEGLHEDTEKAVSHSWRQLFPNKDLPQTIAAPCCAQFAVTRQAILRRSKADFERMRQWLIETLMSDELSGRVFEKMWAYIFTGEPVYCPPPQMCACKYFGRCEPQVWETPPPGIEIPDWP
;
A
#
# COMPACT_ATOMS: atom_id res chain seq x y z
N MET A 1 -1.24 -3.72 17.43
CA MET A 1 -1.92 -2.46 17.09
C MET A 1 -3.07 -2.79 16.15
N ALA A 2 -4.28 -2.28 16.40
CA ALA A 2 -5.40 -2.45 15.48
C ALA A 2 -5.11 -1.68 14.17
N VAL A 3 -5.13 -2.37 13.03
CA VAL A 3 -4.77 -1.82 11.71
C VAL A 3 -5.65 -0.60 11.32
N GLY A 4 -6.92 -0.58 11.76
CA GLY A 4 -7.85 0.53 11.55
C GLY A 4 -7.45 1.82 12.27
N ALA A 5 -6.79 1.74 13.43
CA ALA A 5 -6.34 2.93 14.16
C ALA A 5 -5.20 3.65 13.42
N GLY A 6 -4.28 2.91 12.80
CA GLY A 6 -3.17 3.49 12.01
C GLY A 6 -3.67 4.24 10.77
N THR A 7 -4.67 3.69 10.09
CA THR A 7 -5.27 4.30 8.90
C THR A 7 -5.93 5.65 9.22
N LYS A 8 -6.70 5.72 10.31
CA LYS A 8 -7.32 6.98 10.78
C LYS A 8 -6.27 8.07 11.02
N VAL A 9 -5.14 7.71 11.62
CA VAL A 9 -4.02 8.64 11.88
C VAL A 9 -3.41 9.16 10.57
N TYR A 10 -3.16 8.28 9.59
CA TYR A 10 -2.56 8.69 8.31
C TYR A 10 -3.46 9.65 7.54
N LEU A 11 -4.76 9.33 7.44
CA LEU A 11 -5.74 10.19 6.78
C LEU A 11 -5.87 11.55 7.49
N SER A 12 -5.94 11.56 8.82
CA SER A 12 -6.02 12.82 9.57
C SER A 12 -4.78 13.70 9.36
N PHE A 13 -3.57 13.12 9.40
CA PHE A 13 -2.36 13.88 9.09
C PHE A 13 -2.43 14.53 7.70
N ILE A 14 -2.85 13.78 6.67
CA ILE A 14 -2.97 14.30 5.30
C ILE A 14 -4.00 15.44 5.25
N ILE A 15 -5.17 15.26 5.84
CA ILE A 15 -6.26 16.25 5.82
C ILE A 15 -5.86 17.53 6.55
N ASP A 16 -5.29 17.39 7.75
CA ASP A 16 -4.96 18.52 8.62
C ASP A 16 -3.80 19.35 8.08
N ASN A 17 -2.92 18.74 7.28
CA ASN A 17 -1.75 19.40 6.69
C ASN A 17 -1.87 19.62 5.18
N TYR A 18 -3.02 19.34 4.55
CA TYR A 18 -3.17 19.25 3.10
C TYR A 18 -2.59 20.45 2.33
N ASP A 19 -2.85 21.67 2.84
CA ASP A 19 -2.40 22.93 2.23
C ASP A 19 -0.96 23.32 2.61
N ALA A 20 -0.35 22.62 3.56
CA ALA A 20 0.99 22.88 4.12
C ALA A 20 1.90 21.64 4.14
N LEU A 21 1.61 20.64 3.30
CA LEU A 21 2.37 19.38 3.27
C LEU A 21 3.88 19.64 3.03
N PRO A 22 4.77 18.95 3.76
CA PRO A 22 6.19 18.94 3.42
C PRO A 22 6.40 18.30 2.04
N TRP A 23 7.58 18.48 1.44
CA TRP A 23 7.82 17.95 0.07
C TRP A 23 7.63 16.42 -0.04
N SER A 24 7.86 15.67 1.04
CA SER A 24 7.56 14.25 1.19
C SER A 24 7.18 13.89 2.62
N VAL A 25 6.42 12.81 2.78
CA VAL A 25 5.97 12.23 4.06
C VAL A 25 6.30 10.74 4.05
N ILE A 26 6.70 10.19 5.20
CA ILE A 26 6.91 8.76 5.39
C ILE A 26 5.94 8.27 6.45
N PHE A 27 5.16 7.24 6.11
CA PHE A 27 4.22 6.58 6.99
C PHE A 27 4.74 5.20 7.37
N LEU A 28 4.80 4.92 8.67
CA LEU A 28 5.44 3.75 9.28
C LEU A 28 4.64 3.22 10.46
N HIS A 29 4.79 1.94 10.77
CA HIS A 29 4.36 1.41 12.06
C HIS A 29 5.37 1.78 13.15
N GLY A 30 4.90 1.90 14.40
CA GLY A 30 5.73 2.33 15.55
C GLY A 30 6.75 1.30 16.05
N HIS A 31 7.15 0.34 15.22
CA HIS A 31 8.13 -0.70 15.57
C HIS A 31 9.50 -0.37 14.98
N LEU A 32 10.58 -0.61 15.74
CA LEU A 32 11.94 -0.44 15.25
C LEU A 32 12.33 -1.53 14.24
N ASP A 33 11.89 -2.76 14.50
CA ASP A 33 12.10 -3.95 13.67
C ASP A 33 10.81 -4.80 13.70
N ALA A 34 10.48 -5.44 12.58
CA ALA A 34 9.31 -6.30 12.43
C ALA A 34 9.49 -7.26 11.25
N TRP A 35 8.75 -8.39 11.26
CA TRP A 35 8.82 -9.41 10.19
C TRP A 35 8.59 -8.88 8.77
N HIS A 36 7.87 -7.77 8.64
CA HIS A 36 7.54 -7.11 7.38
C HIS A 36 8.45 -5.90 7.10
N GLN A 37 9.61 -5.85 7.74
CA GLN A 37 10.65 -4.87 7.51
C GLN A 37 11.93 -5.62 7.11
N GLU A 38 12.54 -5.17 6.02
CA GLU A 38 13.79 -5.73 5.49
C GLU A 38 15.03 -5.33 6.31
N ASP A 39 14.88 -4.26 7.08
CA ASP A 39 15.89 -3.65 7.93
C ASP A 39 15.15 -2.79 8.96
N THR A 40 15.86 -2.28 9.96
CA THR A 40 15.25 -1.39 10.97
C THR A 40 14.58 -0.18 10.32
N ALA A 41 13.51 0.31 10.94
CA ALA A 41 12.79 1.51 10.47
C ALA A 41 13.74 2.71 10.26
N VAL A 42 14.75 2.85 11.14
CA VAL A 42 15.79 3.88 11.04
C VAL A 42 16.61 3.69 9.76
N ASN A 43 17.11 2.49 9.49
CA ASN A 43 17.88 2.21 8.28
C ASN A 43 17.04 2.35 7.01
N LEU A 44 15.76 1.94 7.02
CA LEU A 44 14.85 2.14 5.89
C LEU A 44 14.65 3.62 5.58
N ILE A 45 14.49 4.48 6.59
CA ILE A 45 14.38 5.94 6.40
C ILE A 45 15.69 6.52 5.85
N HIS A 46 16.84 6.10 6.38
CA HIS A 46 18.15 6.64 5.99
C HIS A 46 18.58 6.20 4.60
N SER A 47 18.32 4.94 4.24
CA SER A 47 18.70 4.35 2.94
C SER A 47 17.73 4.73 1.82
N LEU A 48 16.51 5.19 2.13
CA LEU A 48 15.53 5.59 1.12
C LEU A 48 16.10 6.65 0.18
N ASN A 49 16.18 6.30 -1.11
CA ASN A 49 16.67 7.16 -2.16
C ASN A 49 15.66 8.27 -2.49
N ARG A 50 15.89 9.46 -1.93
CA ARG A 50 15.03 10.64 -2.08
C ARG A 50 14.89 11.11 -3.54
N ASN A 51 15.93 10.94 -4.36
CA ASN A 51 15.86 11.28 -5.79
C ASN A 51 14.90 10.35 -6.54
N GLN A 52 14.91 9.07 -6.20
CA GLN A 52 13.97 8.11 -6.76
C GLN A 52 12.56 8.34 -6.22
N LEU A 53 12.40 8.69 -4.93
CA LEU A 53 11.10 9.10 -4.38
C LEU A 53 10.52 10.30 -5.13
N ALA A 54 11.33 11.32 -5.41
CA ALA A 54 10.90 12.49 -6.16
C ALA A 54 10.41 12.14 -7.58
N ARG A 55 10.97 11.10 -8.21
CA ARG A 55 10.56 10.63 -9.56
C ARG A 55 9.33 9.72 -9.51
N ALA A 56 9.31 8.75 -8.59
CA ALA A 56 8.24 7.77 -8.48
C ALA A 56 6.97 8.36 -7.84
N GLY A 57 7.12 9.33 -6.94
CA GLY A 57 6.04 9.95 -6.20
C GLY A 57 5.54 9.12 -5.01
N TYR A 58 5.68 7.79 -5.07
CA TYR A 58 5.33 6.82 -4.03
C TYR A 58 6.35 5.67 -4.03
N ILE A 59 6.81 5.24 -2.86
CA ILE A 59 7.69 4.08 -2.67
C ILE A 59 7.21 3.30 -1.45
N SER A 60 6.92 2.01 -1.61
CA SER A 60 6.74 1.12 -0.47
C SER A 60 8.09 0.92 0.24
N LEU A 61 8.09 0.89 1.57
CA LEU A 61 9.27 0.59 2.35
C LEU A 61 9.58 -0.91 2.44
N ARG A 62 8.76 -1.72 1.77
CA ARG A 62 8.94 -3.16 1.64
C ARG A 62 9.17 -3.53 0.18
N CYS A 63 10.23 -4.29 -0.05
CA CYS A 63 10.58 -4.85 -1.35
C CYS A 63 10.43 -6.37 -1.25
N ASP A 64 9.26 -6.92 -1.56
CA ASP A 64 9.04 -8.37 -1.51
C ASP A 64 7.79 -8.72 -2.33
N TRP A 65 7.72 -9.96 -2.82
CA TRP A 65 6.55 -10.51 -3.47
C TRP A 65 5.52 -10.97 -2.45
N PHE A 66 5.91 -11.80 -1.48
CA PHE A 66 5.03 -12.26 -0.41
C PHE A 66 4.57 -11.07 0.43
N PRO A 67 3.42 -11.06 1.11
CA PRO A 67 2.26 -11.92 0.88
C PRO A 67 1.33 -11.37 -0.22
N SER A 68 1.60 -10.18 -0.77
CA SER A 68 0.59 -9.33 -1.41
C SER A 68 0.82 -9.02 -2.89
N CYS A 69 1.94 -9.46 -3.46
CA CYS A 69 2.25 -9.28 -4.87
C CYS A 69 2.40 -10.63 -5.58
N PRO A 70 2.16 -10.69 -6.90
CA PRO A 70 1.69 -9.61 -7.76
C PRO A 70 0.17 -9.51 -7.95
N ALA A 71 -0.61 -10.47 -7.44
CA ALA A 71 -2.03 -10.59 -7.74
C ALA A 71 -2.87 -10.92 -6.50
N GLU A 72 -2.72 -10.12 -5.43
CA GLU A 72 -3.36 -10.42 -4.14
C GLU A 72 -4.88 -10.37 -4.19
N LEU A 73 -5.51 -9.28 -4.63
CA LEU A 73 -6.97 -9.19 -4.67
C LEU A 73 -7.49 -9.27 -6.11
N ARG A 74 -8.51 -10.08 -6.35
CA ARG A 74 -9.29 -10.17 -7.57
C ARG A 74 -10.77 -9.84 -7.29
N PRO A 75 -11.10 -8.57 -6.95
CA PRO A 75 -12.39 -8.19 -6.35
C PRO A 75 -13.61 -8.27 -7.28
N LYS A 76 -13.42 -8.64 -8.55
CA LYS A 76 -14.49 -8.91 -9.51
C LYS A 76 -14.79 -10.39 -9.65
N ASP A 77 -13.74 -11.18 -9.80
CA ASP A 77 -13.82 -12.59 -10.17
C ASP A 77 -13.79 -13.51 -8.93
N HIS A 78 -13.21 -13.05 -7.82
CA HIS A 78 -13.10 -13.76 -6.55
C HIS A 78 -12.34 -15.11 -6.66
N ASP A 79 -11.29 -15.14 -7.48
CA ASP A 79 -10.46 -16.30 -7.81
C ASP A 79 -8.97 -16.05 -7.56
N ALA A 80 -8.62 -15.15 -6.63
CA ALA A 80 -7.24 -14.85 -6.27
C ALA A 80 -6.50 -16.10 -5.73
N VAL A 81 -5.25 -16.30 -6.18
CA VAL A 81 -4.36 -17.32 -5.61
C VAL A 81 -3.71 -16.74 -4.36
N VAL A 82 -4.27 -17.09 -3.20
CA VAL A 82 -3.77 -16.63 -1.90
C VAL A 82 -2.57 -17.46 -1.48
N TRP A 83 -1.44 -16.79 -1.28
CA TRP A 83 -0.22 -17.42 -0.77
C TRP A 83 0.35 -16.72 0.47
N GLY A 84 -0.29 -15.63 0.89
CA GLY A 84 -0.12 -14.99 2.19
C GLY A 84 -0.96 -15.64 3.29
N SER A 85 -1.05 -15.00 4.45
CA SER A 85 -1.93 -15.47 5.54
C SER A 85 -3.37 -15.65 5.06
N GLU A 86 -3.90 -16.88 5.11
CA GLU A 86 -5.26 -17.21 4.65
C GLU A 86 -6.35 -16.35 5.32
N GLY A 87 -6.11 -15.88 6.55
CA GLY A 87 -7.04 -15.16 7.46
C GLY A 87 -8.20 -14.36 6.82
N LEU A 88 -8.21 -13.04 7.00
CA LEU A 88 -9.31 -12.18 6.50
C LEU A 88 -9.20 -11.89 4.99
N HIS A 89 -8.56 -12.75 4.19
CA HIS A 89 -8.31 -12.44 2.78
C HIS A 89 -9.61 -12.29 1.99
N GLU A 90 -10.46 -13.31 2.00
CA GLU A 90 -11.75 -13.33 1.30
C GLU A 90 -12.66 -12.18 1.81
N ASP A 91 -12.69 -11.95 3.13
CA ASP A 91 -13.42 -10.84 3.73
C ASP A 91 -12.89 -9.48 3.27
N THR A 92 -11.56 -9.33 3.17
CA THR A 92 -10.92 -8.08 2.70
C THR A 92 -11.25 -7.83 1.23
N GLU A 93 -11.19 -8.85 0.39
CA GLU A 93 -11.51 -8.74 -1.03
C GLU A 93 -12.97 -8.32 -1.24
N LYS A 94 -13.89 -8.99 -0.53
CA LYS A 94 -15.32 -8.62 -0.53
C LYS A 94 -15.48 -7.19 0.00
N ALA A 95 -14.83 -6.82 1.09
CA ALA A 95 -14.92 -5.48 1.65
C ALA A 95 -14.43 -4.41 0.67
N VAL A 96 -13.33 -4.65 -0.05
CA VAL A 96 -12.84 -3.77 -1.13
C VAL A 96 -13.87 -3.65 -2.23
N SER A 97 -14.40 -4.78 -2.73
CA SER A 97 -15.40 -4.81 -3.81
C SER A 97 -16.66 -4.01 -3.44
N HIS A 98 -17.24 -4.26 -2.25
CA HIS A 98 -18.46 -3.58 -1.77
C HIS A 98 -18.24 -2.09 -1.47
N SER A 99 -17.04 -1.70 -1.06
CA SER A 99 -16.75 -0.33 -0.63
C SER A 99 -16.20 0.55 -1.75
N TRP A 100 -15.85 -0.04 -2.90
CA TRP A 100 -15.14 0.64 -3.97
C TRP A 100 -15.81 1.94 -4.43
N ARG A 101 -17.12 1.88 -4.72
CA ARG A 101 -17.89 3.06 -5.18
C ARG A 101 -17.97 4.18 -4.14
N GLN A 102 -17.89 3.85 -2.86
CA GLN A 102 -17.91 4.83 -1.76
C GLN A 102 -16.54 5.52 -1.63
N LEU A 103 -15.46 4.76 -1.75
CA LEU A 103 -14.08 5.26 -1.62
C LEU A 103 -13.59 6.00 -2.89
N PHE A 104 -13.95 5.47 -4.05
CA PHE A 104 -13.47 5.88 -5.38
C PHE A 104 -14.66 6.11 -6.33
N PRO A 105 -15.48 7.16 -6.09
CA PRO A 105 -16.59 7.47 -6.98
C PRO A 105 -16.07 7.72 -8.40
N ASN A 106 -16.82 7.25 -9.39
CA ASN A 106 -16.50 7.37 -10.82
C ASN A 106 -15.20 6.66 -11.26
N LYS A 107 -14.71 5.68 -10.49
CA LYS A 107 -13.62 4.79 -10.90
C LYS A 107 -14.15 3.37 -11.04
N ASP A 108 -13.77 2.72 -12.13
CA ASP A 108 -14.08 1.31 -12.31
C ASP A 108 -13.31 0.47 -11.30
N LEU A 109 -13.96 -0.57 -10.77
CA LEU A 109 -13.29 -1.56 -9.93
C LEU A 109 -12.20 -2.24 -10.78
N PRO A 110 -10.95 -2.33 -10.33
CA PRO A 110 -9.90 -3.05 -11.05
C PRO A 110 -10.15 -4.56 -11.08
N GLN A 111 -9.58 -5.25 -12.07
CA GLN A 111 -9.58 -6.71 -12.09
C GLN A 111 -8.66 -7.30 -11.02
N THR A 112 -7.52 -6.64 -10.80
CA THR A 112 -6.53 -7.07 -9.82
C THR A 112 -6.05 -5.87 -9.04
N ILE A 113 -5.87 -6.03 -7.73
CA ILE A 113 -5.26 -5.02 -6.88
C ILE A 113 -4.14 -5.68 -6.07
N ALA A 114 -2.95 -5.11 -6.15
CA ALA A 114 -1.77 -5.67 -5.49
C ALA A 114 -0.71 -4.61 -5.24
N ALA A 115 -0.08 -4.65 -4.08
CA ALA A 115 1.09 -3.87 -3.71
C ALA A 115 1.81 -4.56 -2.55
N PRO A 116 3.10 -4.28 -2.30
CA PRO A 116 3.77 -4.81 -1.12
C PRO A 116 3.00 -4.47 0.16
N CYS A 117 2.85 -5.46 1.04
CA CYS A 117 1.95 -5.38 2.18
C CYS A 117 2.26 -4.26 3.19
N CYS A 118 1.35 -4.17 4.16
CA CYS A 118 1.65 -3.69 5.51
C CYS A 118 1.73 -2.17 5.67
N ALA A 119 1.26 -1.38 4.70
CA ALA A 119 1.01 0.06 4.84
C ALA A 119 2.21 0.93 5.29
N GLN A 120 3.44 0.54 4.94
CA GLN A 120 4.63 1.36 5.21
C GLN A 120 5.18 1.91 3.89
N PHE A 121 5.17 3.22 3.73
CA PHE A 121 5.51 3.86 2.45
C PHE A 121 5.98 5.30 2.63
N ALA A 122 6.76 5.77 1.66
CA ALA A 122 7.08 7.17 1.46
C ALA A 122 6.29 7.72 0.28
N VAL A 123 5.80 8.95 0.41
CA VAL A 123 4.99 9.61 -0.61
C VAL A 123 5.36 11.09 -0.72
N THR A 124 5.40 11.61 -1.94
CA THR A 124 5.64 13.03 -2.20
C THR A 124 4.36 13.85 -2.02
N ARG A 125 4.51 15.13 -1.68
CA ARG A 125 3.38 16.08 -1.71
C ARG A 125 2.67 16.09 -3.06
N GLN A 126 3.43 16.06 -4.15
CA GLN A 126 2.85 16.04 -5.49
C GLN A 126 1.96 14.82 -5.73
N ALA A 127 2.35 13.64 -5.23
CA ALA A 127 1.52 12.43 -5.30
C ALA A 127 0.26 12.54 -4.42
N ILE A 128 0.37 13.06 -3.19
CA ILE A 128 -0.80 13.30 -2.33
C ILE A 128 -1.79 14.25 -3.01
N LEU A 129 -1.30 15.36 -3.57
CA LEU A 129 -2.12 16.41 -4.20
C LEU A 129 -2.75 16.00 -5.54
N ARG A 130 -2.43 14.82 -6.10
CA ARG A 130 -3.17 14.27 -7.26
C ARG A 130 -4.62 13.96 -6.92
N ARG A 131 -4.92 13.79 -5.63
CA ARG A 131 -6.24 13.50 -5.10
C ARG A 131 -6.70 14.65 -4.23
N SER A 132 -7.96 15.05 -4.32
CA SER A 132 -8.45 16.25 -3.62
C SER A 132 -8.49 16.06 -2.09
N LYS A 133 -8.52 17.16 -1.32
CA LYS A 133 -8.74 17.06 0.13
C LYS A 133 -10.05 16.35 0.48
N ALA A 134 -11.12 16.69 -0.24
CA ALA A 134 -12.46 16.09 -0.07
C ALA A 134 -12.47 14.56 -0.28
N ASP A 135 -11.56 14.06 -1.13
CA ASP A 135 -11.38 12.64 -1.35
C ASP A 135 -10.79 11.92 -0.14
N PHE A 136 -9.83 12.52 0.56
CA PHE A 136 -9.28 12.00 1.82
C PHE A 136 -10.30 12.13 2.96
N GLU A 137 -11.05 13.24 3.02
CA GLU A 137 -12.13 13.43 3.99
C GLU A 137 -13.22 12.36 3.84
N ARG A 138 -13.64 12.04 2.61
CA ARG A 138 -14.59 10.96 2.35
C ARG A 138 -14.06 9.59 2.76
N MET A 139 -12.78 9.30 2.49
CA MET A 139 -12.13 8.07 2.95
C MET A 139 -12.13 7.97 4.48
N ARG A 140 -11.82 9.07 5.18
CA ARG A 140 -11.86 9.11 6.64
C ARG A 140 -13.28 8.94 7.16
N GLN A 141 -14.26 9.57 6.52
CA GLN A 141 -15.67 9.45 6.90
C GLN A 141 -16.16 8.00 6.75
N TRP A 142 -15.85 7.34 5.63
CA TRP A 142 -16.18 5.92 5.44
C TRP A 142 -15.57 5.05 6.55
N LEU A 143 -14.34 5.33 6.97
CA LEU A 143 -13.66 4.60 8.04
C LEU A 143 -14.26 4.84 9.43
N ILE A 144 -14.98 5.95 9.63
CA ILE A 144 -15.70 6.28 10.87
C ILE A 144 -17.09 5.64 10.88
N GLU A 145 -17.78 5.63 9.74
CA GLU A 145 -19.18 5.20 9.63
C GLU A 145 -19.35 3.71 9.33
N THR A 146 -18.31 3.03 8.84
CA THR A 146 -18.39 1.61 8.50
C THR A 146 -18.68 0.75 9.74
N LEU A 147 -19.53 -0.26 9.55
CA LEU A 147 -19.83 -1.28 10.56
C LEU A 147 -18.80 -2.41 10.59
N MET A 148 -17.79 -2.35 9.70
CA MET A 148 -16.69 -3.31 9.69
C MET A 148 -15.84 -3.18 10.96
N SER A 149 -15.20 -4.28 11.37
CA SER A 149 -14.19 -4.22 12.43
C SER A 149 -13.04 -3.28 12.04
N ASP A 150 -12.36 -2.72 13.05
CA ASP A 150 -11.14 -1.91 12.81
C ASP A 150 -10.06 -2.73 12.06
N GLU A 151 -10.01 -4.05 12.26
CA GLU A 151 -9.08 -4.90 11.53
C GLU A 151 -9.43 -4.98 10.03
N LEU A 152 -10.68 -5.28 9.70
CA LEU A 152 -11.11 -5.43 8.30
C LEU A 152 -11.06 -4.10 7.54
N SER A 153 -11.58 -3.03 8.15
CA SER A 153 -11.54 -1.69 7.53
C SER A 153 -10.10 -1.17 7.40
N GLY A 154 -9.21 -1.48 8.34
CA GLY A 154 -7.78 -1.22 8.23
C GLY A 154 -7.13 -1.97 7.07
N ARG A 155 -7.46 -3.26 6.89
CA ARG A 155 -6.97 -4.07 5.77
C ARG A 155 -7.42 -3.53 4.41
N VAL A 156 -8.66 -3.04 4.30
CA VAL A 156 -9.13 -2.37 3.07
C VAL A 156 -8.16 -1.25 2.67
N PHE A 157 -7.81 -0.35 3.60
CA PHE A 157 -6.86 0.73 3.29
C PHE A 157 -5.42 0.24 3.10
N GLU A 158 -4.97 -0.75 3.86
CA GLU A 158 -3.65 -1.37 3.67
C GLU A 158 -3.44 -1.76 2.21
N LYS A 159 -4.46 -2.38 1.59
CA LYS A 159 -4.38 -2.83 0.19
C LYS A 159 -4.46 -1.67 -0.80
N MET A 160 -5.10 -0.56 -0.43
CA MET A 160 -5.38 0.55 -1.34
C MET A 160 -4.33 1.65 -1.34
N TRP A 161 -3.39 1.72 -0.39
CA TRP A 161 -2.48 2.86 -0.28
C TRP A 161 -1.70 3.16 -1.56
N ALA A 162 -1.17 2.13 -2.24
CA ALA A 162 -0.49 2.33 -3.50
C ALA A 162 -1.42 2.93 -4.56
N TYR A 163 -2.63 2.38 -4.74
CA TYR A 163 -3.63 2.91 -5.66
C TYR A 163 -4.05 4.35 -5.33
N ILE A 164 -4.19 4.68 -4.05
CA ILE A 164 -4.55 6.03 -3.58
C ILE A 164 -3.55 7.09 -4.08
N PHE A 165 -2.25 6.79 -4.08
CA PHE A 165 -1.20 7.76 -4.43
C PHE A 165 -0.67 7.64 -5.85
N THR A 166 -0.82 6.47 -6.49
CA THR A 166 -0.31 6.23 -7.84
C THR A 166 -1.41 6.30 -8.90
N GLY A 167 -2.63 5.89 -8.56
CA GLY A 167 -3.70 5.60 -9.51
C GLY A 167 -3.57 4.24 -10.20
N GLU A 168 -2.49 3.50 -9.92
CA GLU A 168 -2.21 2.19 -10.50
C GLU A 168 -2.74 1.09 -9.58
N PRO A 169 -3.54 0.14 -10.09
CA PRO A 169 -4.13 -0.91 -9.26
C PRO A 169 -3.11 -2.00 -8.90
N VAL A 170 -2.08 -2.21 -9.71
CA VAL A 170 -1.00 -3.16 -9.45
C VAL A 170 0.32 -2.39 -9.33
N TYR A 171 0.88 -2.32 -8.12
CA TYR A 171 2.15 -1.68 -7.82
C TYR A 171 3.13 -2.68 -7.19
N CYS A 172 3.67 -3.59 -7.99
CA CYS A 172 4.51 -4.70 -7.53
C CYS A 172 5.87 -4.72 -8.24
N PRO A 173 6.80 -3.81 -7.89
CA PRO A 173 8.15 -3.83 -8.45
C PRO A 173 8.89 -5.11 -8.04
N PRO A 174 9.72 -5.70 -8.93
CA PRO A 174 10.59 -6.80 -8.59
C PRO A 174 11.43 -6.49 -7.34
N PRO A 175 11.45 -7.36 -6.30
CA PRO A 175 12.06 -7.07 -5.01
C PRO A 175 13.52 -6.63 -5.11
N GLN A 176 14.34 -7.34 -5.88
CA GLN A 176 15.74 -6.96 -6.09
C GLN A 176 15.89 -5.57 -6.73
N MET A 177 15.03 -5.25 -7.70
CA MET A 177 15.04 -3.93 -8.33
C MET A 177 14.61 -2.85 -7.35
N CYS A 178 13.54 -3.09 -6.58
CA CYS A 178 13.08 -2.22 -5.51
C CYS A 178 14.19 -1.95 -4.48
N ALA A 179 14.83 -3.01 -3.98
CA ALA A 179 15.87 -2.94 -2.97
C ALA A 179 17.09 -2.15 -3.46
N CYS A 180 17.56 -2.41 -4.69
CA CYS A 180 18.68 -1.68 -5.28
C CYS A 180 18.32 -0.23 -5.59
N LYS A 181 17.22 0.01 -6.32
CA LYS A 181 16.83 1.33 -6.82
C LYS A 181 16.45 2.26 -5.67
N TYR A 182 15.66 1.79 -4.71
CA TYR A 182 15.08 2.63 -3.68
C TYR A 182 15.84 2.61 -2.35
N PHE A 183 16.64 1.57 -2.07
CA PHE A 183 17.36 1.44 -0.80
C PHE A 183 18.87 1.19 -0.96
N GLY A 184 19.39 1.16 -2.19
CA GLY A 184 20.82 0.95 -2.45
C GLY A 184 21.32 -0.47 -2.20
N ARG A 185 20.42 -1.43 -1.93
CA ARG A 185 20.75 -2.84 -1.69
C ARG A 185 20.82 -3.60 -3.03
N CYS A 186 21.94 -3.47 -3.72
CA CYS A 186 22.12 -4.00 -5.09
C CYS A 186 22.74 -5.39 -5.17
N GLU A 187 23.28 -5.90 -4.06
CA GLU A 187 23.77 -7.27 -4.00
C GLU A 187 22.60 -8.27 -4.12
N PRO A 188 22.80 -9.43 -4.77
CA PRO A 188 21.77 -10.45 -4.87
C PRO A 188 21.25 -10.89 -3.50
N GLN A 189 19.94 -10.85 -3.33
CA GLN A 189 19.22 -11.32 -2.15
C GLN A 189 18.27 -12.45 -2.53
N VAL A 190 17.89 -13.26 -1.55
CA VAL A 190 16.86 -14.30 -1.71
C VAL A 190 15.52 -13.67 -1.39
N TRP A 191 14.59 -13.79 -2.33
CA TRP A 191 13.24 -13.22 -2.25
C TRP A 191 12.21 -14.35 -2.27
N GLU A 192 11.10 -14.16 -1.58
CA GLU A 192 9.98 -15.11 -1.64
C GLU A 192 9.41 -15.15 -3.05
N THR A 193 9.12 -16.33 -3.60
CA THR A 193 8.64 -16.46 -4.98
C THR A 193 7.15 -16.76 -5.03
N PRO A 194 6.36 -16.05 -5.87
CA PRO A 194 4.95 -16.36 -6.05
C PRO A 194 4.72 -17.83 -6.43
N PRO A 195 3.60 -18.45 -6.01
CA PRO A 195 3.24 -19.80 -6.41
C PRO A 195 3.23 -19.98 -7.93
N PRO A 196 3.49 -21.22 -8.41
CA PRO A 196 3.36 -21.54 -9.82
C PRO A 196 1.99 -21.13 -10.38
N GLY A 197 1.98 -20.56 -11.58
CA GLY A 197 0.75 -20.12 -12.27
C GLY A 197 0.35 -18.66 -12.02
N ILE A 198 1.03 -17.94 -11.12
CA ILE A 198 0.88 -16.50 -10.99
C ILE A 198 1.83 -15.81 -11.98
N GLU A 199 1.25 -15.03 -12.91
CA GLU A 199 2.02 -14.19 -13.82
C GLU A 199 2.67 -13.03 -13.06
N ILE A 200 4.00 -12.88 -13.22
CA ILE A 200 4.72 -11.73 -12.69
C ILE A 200 4.59 -10.61 -13.73
N PRO A 201 3.96 -9.48 -13.38
CA PRO A 201 3.75 -8.40 -14.33
C PRO A 201 5.08 -7.83 -14.78
N ASP A 202 5.17 -7.50 -16.07
CA ASP A 202 6.29 -6.76 -16.61
C ASP A 202 6.37 -5.40 -15.91
N TRP A 203 7.50 -5.15 -15.23
CA TRP A 203 7.73 -3.92 -14.47
C TRP A 203 8.87 -3.12 -15.09
N PRO A 204 8.64 -1.85 -15.48
CA PRO A 204 9.66 -0.99 -16.08
C PRO A 204 10.72 -0.45 -15.11
#